data_AF-A0A8X8WJQ0-F1
#
_entry.id   AF-A0A8X8WJQ0-F1
#
_cell.length_a   1.000
_cell.length_b   1.000
_cell.length_c   1.000
_cell.angle_alpha   90.00
_cell.angle_beta   90.00
_cell.angle_gamma   90.00
#
_symmetry.space_group_name_H-M   'P 1'
#
loop_
_entity.id
_entity.type
_entity.pdbx_description
1 polymer ?
#
loop_
_entity_poly.entity_id
_entity_poly.type
_entity_poly.pdbx_seq_one_letter_code
_entity_poly.pdbx_strand_id
1 'polypeptide(L)'
;MKVDLLKNKLGFDEAFNYKEEQHYNAALKRYFPDGIDIYFENVGGKMLEAVLNNMRHHGHVALCGMVSQCSLEQPEGMVVPLINEEKITYVEDIAEGIESAPGALVDLYSGRNVGKQVVVVARE
;
A
#
# COMPACT_ATOMS: atom_id res chain seq x y z
N MET A 1 22.77 -0.88 -10.07
CA MET A 1 22.35 0.49 -10.49
C MET A 1 21.20 1.05 -9.64
N LYS A 2 20.00 0.43 -9.61
CA LYS A 2 18.88 0.97 -8.80
C LYS A 2 19.05 0.74 -7.29
N VAL A 3 19.51 -0.45 -6.89
CA VAL A 3 19.84 -0.74 -5.48
C VAL A 3 20.93 0.21 -4.98
N ASP A 4 22.00 0.39 -5.76
CA ASP A 4 23.08 1.33 -5.42
C ASP A 4 22.60 2.77 -5.30
N LEU A 5 21.69 3.20 -6.17
CA LEU A 5 21.07 4.52 -6.09
C LEU A 5 20.30 4.70 -4.77
N LEU A 6 19.50 3.71 -4.38
CA LEU A 6 18.71 3.75 -3.14
C LEU A 6 19.61 3.86 -1.91
N LYS A 7 20.65 3.02 -1.82
CA LYS A 7 21.54 3.00 -0.65
C LYS A 7 22.49 4.20 -0.63
N ASN A 8 23.21 4.44 -1.73
CA ASN A 8 24.34 5.39 -1.71
C ASN A 8 23.94 6.84 -1.97
N LYS A 9 22.81 7.09 -2.67
CA LYS A 9 22.38 8.46 -3.00
C LYS A 9 21.15 8.91 -2.21
N LEU A 10 20.20 8.00 -1.97
CA LEU A 10 18.94 8.32 -1.32
C LEU A 10 18.93 8.00 0.18
N GLY A 11 19.98 7.32 0.68
CA GLY A 11 20.19 7.09 2.11
C GLY A 11 19.28 6.02 2.72
N PHE A 12 18.77 5.08 1.92
CA PHE A 12 18.07 3.91 2.45
C PHE A 12 19.07 2.96 3.12
N ASP A 13 18.72 2.45 4.31
CA ASP A 13 19.57 1.50 5.04
C ASP A 13 19.83 0.23 4.22
N GLU A 14 18.76 -0.34 3.64
CA GLU A 14 18.80 -1.55 2.84
C GLU A 14 17.87 -1.47 1.64
N ALA A 15 18.24 -2.19 0.57
CA ALA A 15 17.44 -2.30 -0.65
C ALA A 15 17.79 -3.60 -1.38
N PHE A 16 16.81 -4.18 -2.09
CA PHE A 16 16.99 -5.39 -2.89
C PHE A 16 16.28 -5.30 -4.25
N ASN A 17 16.76 -6.06 -5.22
CA ASN A 17 16.11 -6.18 -6.53
C ASN A 17 15.07 -7.30 -6.50
N TYR A 18 13.79 -6.94 -6.37
CA TYR A 18 12.69 -7.91 -6.32
C TYR A 18 12.59 -8.84 -7.55
N LYS A 19 13.19 -8.47 -8.70
CA LYS A 19 13.21 -9.33 -9.91
C LYS A 19 14.20 -10.49 -9.81
N GLU A 20 15.17 -10.38 -8.90
CA GLU A 20 16.18 -11.42 -8.66
C GLU A 20 15.81 -12.30 -7.46
N GLU A 21 14.80 -11.90 -6.69
CA GLU A 21 14.32 -12.64 -5.53
C GLU A 21 13.26 -13.69 -5.92
N GLN A 22 13.53 -14.95 -5.56
CA GLN A 22 12.58 -16.05 -5.74
C GLN A 22 11.51 -16.11 -4.63
N HIS A 23 11.86 -15.65 -3.42
CA HIS A 23 11.02 -15.78 -2.23
C HIS A 23 10.96 -14.47 -1.44
N TYR A 24 9.93 -13.66 -1.68
CA TYR A 24 9.80 -12.34 -1.05
C TYR A 24 9.71 -12.39 0.48
N ASN A 25 9.05 -13.39 1.06
CA ASN A 25 9.02 -13.57 2.51
C ASN A 25 10.43 -13.71 3.11
N ALA A 26 11.28 -14.54 2.50
CA ALA A 26 12.65 -14.73 2.96
C ALA A 26 13.49 -13.47 2.74
N ALA A 27 13.29 -12.77 1.62
CA ALA A 27 13.94 -11.51 1.35
C ALA A 27 13.60 -10.46 2.43
N LEU A 28 12.32 -10.24 2.72
CA LEU A 28 11.86 -9.29 3.73
C LEU A 28 12.38 -9.67 5.13
N LYS A 29 12.33 -10.94 5.53
CA LYS A 29 12.83 -11.42 6.83
C LYS A 29 14.32 -11.12 7.05
N ARG A 30 15.14 -11.12 5.99
CA ARG A 30 16.58 -10.79 6.08
C ARG A 30 16.82 -9.33 6.51
N TYR A 31 15.96 -8.42 6.04
CA TYR A 31 16.09 -6.98 6.31
C TYR A 31 15.25 -6.52 7.51
N PHE A 32 14.15 -7.22 7.79
CA PHE A 32 13.21 -6.94 8.86
C PHE A 32 13.05 -8.17 9.77
N PRO A 33 14.08 -8.57 10.53
CA PRO A 33 14.03 -9.76 11.37
C PRO A 33 12.93 -9.68 12.43
N ASP A 34 12.65 -8.47 12.93
CA ASP A 34 11.62 -8.17 13.92
C ASP A 34 10.27 -7.77 13.31
N GLY A 35 10.15 -7.81 11.98
CA GLY A 35 8.97 -7.45 11.21
C GLY A 35 8.89 -5.97 10.81
N ILE A 36 7.83 -5.63 10.07
CA ILE A 36 7.60 -4.32 9.44
C ILE A 36 6.52 -3.56 10.21
N ASP A 37 6.81 -2.35 10.67
CA ASP A 37 5.83 -1.48 11.33
C ASP A 37 5.04 -0.62 10.34
N ILE A 38 5.67 -0.13 9.27
CA ILE A 38 5.03 0.72 8.27
C ILE A 38 5.39 0.22 6.87
N TYR A 39 4.37 0.05 6.03
CA TYR A 39 4.56 -0.24 4.61
C TYR A 39 3.86 0.80 3.74
N PHE A 40 4.64 1.46 2.87
CA PHE A 40 4.11 2.38 1.87
C PHE A 40 3.89 1.63 0.55
N GLU A 41 2.64 1.28 0.28
CA GLU A 41 2.25 0.39 -0.81
C GLU A 41 1.98 1.17 -2.11
N ASN A 42 2.70 0.81 -3.17
CA ASN A 42 2.59 1.38 -4.52
C ASN A 42 2.32 0.33 -5.62
N VAL A 43 2.58 -0.94 -5.32
CA VAL A 43 2.70 -2.04 -6.29
C VAL A 43 1.57 -3.04 -6.14
N GLY A 44 1.31 -3.56 -4.94
CA GLY A 44 0.32 -4.62 -4.70
C GLY A 44 0.85 -6.04 -5.01
N GLY A 45 -0.09 -6.98 -5.19
CA GLY A 45 0.18 -8.37 -5.57
C GLY A 45 1.04 -9.15 -4.57
N LYS A 46 1.96 -9.99 -5.07
CA LYS A 46 2.81 -10.88 -4.28
C LYS A 46 3.72 -10.17 -3.28
N MET A 47 4.08 -8.92 -3.55
CA MET A 47 4.87 -8.12 -2.60
C MET A 47 4.02 -7.75 -1.39
N LEU A 48 2.79 -7.28 -1.59
CA LEU A 48 1.85 -6.96 -0.51
C LEU A 48 1.61 -8.17 0.39
N GLU A 49 1.35 -9.33 -0.21
CA GLU A 49 1.18 -10.59 0.53
C GLU A 49 2.41 -10.92 1.39
N ALA A 50 3.61 -10.83 0.81
CA ALA A 50 4.83 -11.08 1.55
C ALA A 50 5.05 -10.06 2.68
N VAL A 51 4.70 -8.80 2.46
CA VAL A 51 4.79 -7.77 3.50
C VAL A 51 3.80 -8.04 4.63
N LEU A 52 2.52 -8.31 4.33
CA LEU A 52 1.50 -8.61 5.33
C LEU A 52 1.92 -9.79 6.23
N ASN A 53 2.54 -10.82 5.66
CA ASN A 53 3.09 -11.97 6.42
C ASN A 53 4.28 -11.62 7.33
N ASN A 54 4.93 -10.47 7.11
CA ASN A 54 6.07 -9.98 7.90
C ASN A 54 5.74 -8.70 8.68
N MET A 55 4.47 -8.27 8.73
CA MET A 55 4.05 -7.11 9.51
C MET A 55 4.08 -7.39 11.01
N ARG A 56 4.43 -6.37 11.78
CA ARG A 56 4.29 -6.38 13.24
C ARG A 56 2.84 -6.13 13.63
N HIS A 57 2.46 -6.57 14.83
CA HIS A 57 1.17 -6.20 15.41
C HIS A 57 1.03 -4.68 15.46
N HIS A 58 -0.14 -4.17 15.06
CA HIS A 58 -0.42 -2.73 14.92
C HIS A 58 0.41 -2.00 13.86
N GLY A 59 1.05 -2.73 12.93
CA GLY A 59 1.70 -2.10 11.79
C GLY A 59 0.68 -1.48 10.82
N HIS A 60 1.11 -0.46 10.10
CA HIS A 60 0.27 0.34 9.21
C HIS A 60 0.68 0.16 7.74
N VAL A 61 -0.31 0.03 6.86
CA VAL A 61 -0.09 0.02 5.42
C VAL A 61 -0.73 1.27 4.81
N ALA A 62 0.09 2.13 4.22
CA ALA A 62 -0.39 3.28 3.46
C ALA A 62 -0.58 2.87 1.98
N LEU A 63 -1.83 2.64 1.59
CA LEU A 63 -2.19 2.21 0.22
C LEU A 63 -2.19 3.41 -0.74
N CYS A 64 -1.06 3.66 -1.40
CA CYS A 64 -0.93 4.71 -2.41
C CYS A 64 -1.38 4.23 -3.80
N GLY A 65 -1.08 2.98 -4.15
CA GLY A 65 -1.47 2.39 -5.44
C GLY A 65 -1.18 0.90 -5.53
N MET A 66 -1.76 0.25 -6.53
CA MET A 66 -1.52 -1.17 -6.83
C MET A 66 -1.20 -1.34 -8.32
N VAL A 67 -0.09 -0.75 -8.78
CA VAL A 67 0.23 -0.68 -10.21
C VAL A 67 0.38 -2.07 -10.86
N SER A 68 0.72 -3.11 -10.08
CA SER A 68 0.82 -4.47 -10.63
C SER A 68 -0.54 -5.08 -10.98
N GLN A 69 -1.64 -4.53 -10.45
CA GLN A 69 -2.99 -5.06 -10.62
C GLN A 69 -3.83 -4.25 -11.62
N CYS A 70 -3.41 -3.04 -12.00
CA CYS A 70 -4.19 -2.14 -12.86
C CYS A 70 -4.53 -2.69 -14.26
N SER A 71 -3.82 -3.71 -14.75
CA SER A 71 -4.06 -4.31 -16.06
C SER A 71 -4.65 -5.71 -15.99
N LEU A 72 -5.02 -6.18 -14.81
CA LEU A 72 -5.60 -7.52 -14.62
C LEU A 72 -7.13 -7.43 -14.69
N GLU A 73 -7.75 -8.35 -15.45
CA GLU A 73 -9.22 -8.49 -15.48
C GLU A 73 -9.80 -8.90 -14.11
N GLN A 74 -8.99 -9.56 -13.28
CA GLN A 74 -9.31 -9.89 -11.90
C GLN A 74 -8.14 -9.51 -10.99
N PRO A 75 -8.34 -8.65 -9.99
CA PRO A 75 -7.28 -8.31 -9.06
C PRO A 75 -6.89 -9.53 -8.22
N GLU A 76 -5.62 -9.92 -8.30
CA GLU A 76 -5.03 -10.97 -7.46
C GLU A 76 -4.75 -10.43 -6.06
N GLY A 77 -5.32 -11.00 -4.98
CA GLY A 77 -4.84 -10.66 -3.64
C GLY A 77 -5.67 -11.12 -2.45
N MET A 78 -5.00 -11.31 -1.31
CA MET A 78 -5.59 -11.69 -0.02
C MET A 78 -6.28 -10.54 0.73
N VAL A 79 -6.27 -9.31 0.21
CA VAL A 79 -6.74 -8.13 0.94
C VAL A 79 -8.25 -8.22 1.22
N VAL A 80 -9.05 -8.66 0.24
CA VAL A 80 -10.51 -8.79 0.41
C VAL A 80 -10.86 -9.80 1.51
N PRO A 81 -10.31 -11.03 1.52
CA PRO A 81 -10.48 -11.95 2.65
C PRO A 81 -10.08 -11.35 4.01
N LEU A 82 -8.95 -10.63 4.08
CA LEU A 82 -8.46 -10.05 5.33
C LEU A 82 -9.34 -8.90 5.85
N ILE A 83 -9.96 -8.14 4.96
CA ILE A 83 -10.99 -7.15 5.32
C ILE A 83 -12.23 -7.86 5.87
N ASN A 84 -12.70 -8.92 5.19
CA ASN A 84 -13.87 -9.70 5.63
C ASN A 84 -13.64 -10.39 6.99
N GLU A 85 -12.40 -10.75 7.29
CA GLU A 85 -11.99 -11.34 8.57
C GLU A 85 -11.66 -10.29 9.65
N GLU A 86 -11.87 -8.99 9.38
CA GLU A 86 -11.56 -7.85 10.26
C GLU A 86 -10.08 -7.77 10.69
N LYS A 87 -9.18 -8.44 9.97
CA LYS A 87 -7.73 -8.41 10.20
C LYS A 87 -7.08 -7.15 9.61
N ILE A 88 -7.74 -6.53 8.64
CA ILE A 88 -7.38 -5.24 8.06
C ILE A 88 -8.58 -4.32 8.20
N THR A 89 -8.34 -3.12 8.74
CA THR A 89 -9.31 -2.02 8.69
C THR A 89 -8.83 -0.96 7.71
N TYR A 90 -9.76 -0.15 7.20
CA TYR A 90 -9.45 0.97 6.32
C TYR A 90 -10.27 2.18 6.74
N VAL A 91 -9.72 3.37 6.52
CA VAL A 91 -10.37 4.64 6.82
C VAL A 91 -10.54 5.42 5.52
N GLU A 92 -11.76 5.86 5.26
CA GLU A 92 -12.11 6.69 4.12
C GLU A 92 -12.59 8.06 4.58
N ASP A 93 -12.25 9.06 3.78
CA ASP A 93 -12.83 10.40 3.85
C ASP A 93 -13.82 10.52 2.68
N ILE A 94 -15.12 10.54 2.99
CA ILE A 94 -16.19 10.42 2.00
C ILE A 94 -16.81 11.78 1.72
N ALA A 95 -16.68 12.25 0.49
CA ALA A 95 -17.39 13.41 -0.04
C ALA A 95 -18.59 12.96 -0.88
N GLU A 96 -19.77 13.52 -0.63
CA GLU A 96 -21.00 13.19 -1.37
C GLU A 96 -21.21 14.18 -2.52
N GLY A 97 -21.61 13.68 -3.69
CA GLY A 97 -21.93 14.48 -4.86
C GLY A 97 -20.71 14.82 -5.73
N ILE A 98 -20.90 14.82 -7.05
CA ILE A 98 -19.83 15.12 -8.02
C ILE A 98 -19.33 16.57 -7.87
N GLU A 99 -20.20 17.47 -7.43
CA GLU A 99 -19.93 18.86 -7.11
C GLU A 99 -18.88 19.01 -5.99
N SER A 100 -18.74 18.01 -5.12
CA SER A 100 -17.75 17.99 -4.04
C SER A 100 -16.36 17.56 -4.52
N ALA A 101 -16.24 17.00 -5.73
CA ALA A 101 -14.96 16.47 -6.23
C ALA A 101 -13.82 17.51 -6.29
N PRO A 102 -14.05 18.76 -6.74
CA PRO A 102 -13.00 19.79 -6.70
C PRO A 102 -12.54 20.09 -5.27
N GLY A 103 -13.47 20.19 -4.31
CA GLY A 103 -13.16 20.44 -2.90
C GLY A 103 -12.35 19.30 -2.27
N ALA A 104 -12.82 18.07 -2.47
CA ALA A 104 -12.14 16.85 -2.03
C ALA A 104 -10.70 16.74 -2.58
N LEU A 105 -10.48 17.18 -3.83
CA LEU A 105 -9.14 17.21 -4.41
C LEU A 105 -8.24 18.26 -3.74
N VAL A 106 -8.77 19.44 -3.44
CA VAL A 106 -8.01 20.47 -2.69
C VAL A 106 -7.69 19.98 -1.29
N ASP A 107 -8.62 19.31 -0.62
CA ASP A 107 -8.42 18.72 0.71
C ASP A 107 -7.30 17.68 0.69
N LEU A 108 -7.27 16.83 -0.33
CA LEU A 108 -6.20 15.86 -0.56
C LEU A 108 -4.81 16.54 -0.67
N TYR A 109 -4.67 17.57 -1.51
CA TYR A 109 -3.39 18.26 -1.69
C TYR A 109 -3.01 19.17 -0.51
N SER A 110 -3.98 19.57 0.29
CA SER A 110 -3.76 20.39 1.49
C SER A 110 -3.57 19.54 2.75
N GLY A 111 -3.65 18.20 2.64
CA GLY A 111 -3.55 17.28 3.77
C GLY A 111 -4.70 17.41 4.78
N ARG A 112 -5.89 17.84 4.34
CA ARG A 112 -7.09 17.95 5.19
C ARG A 112 -7.89 16.65 5.27
N ASN A 113 -7.71 15.74 4.32
CA ASN A 113 -8.42 14.47 4.30
C ASN A 113 -7.90 13.50 5.37
N VAL A 114 -8.80 12.73 5.98
CA VAL A 114 -8.45 11.67 6.93
C VAL A 114 -8.69 10.30 6.31
N GLY A 115 -7.61 9.63 5.89
CA GLY A 115 -7.69 8.35 5.19
C GLY A 115 -7.82 8.52 3.68
N LYS A 116 -8.40 7.53 3.01
CA LYS A 116 -8.56 7.57 1.54
C LYS A 116 -9.71 8.50 1.15
N GLN A 117 -9.41 9.57 0.43
CA GLN A 117 -10.46 10.43 -0.14
C GLN A 117 -11.25 9.67 -1.22
N VAL A 118 -12.57 9.62 -1.05
CA VAL A 118 -13.54 9.04 -1.98
C VAL A 118 -14.64 10.08 -2.27
N VAL A 119 -15.10 10.12 -3.53
CA VAL A 119 -16.27 10.93 -3.92
C VAL A 119 -17.38 10.00 -4.37
N VAL A 120 -18.50 10.00 -3.65
CA VAL A 120 -19.70 9.23 -3.98
C VAL A 120 -20.55 10.03 -4.96
N VAL A 121 -20.59 9.58 -6.22
CA VAL A 121 -21.33 10.27 -7.29
C VAL A 121 -22.79 9.83 -7.35
N ALA A 122 -23.04 8.55 -7.10
CA ALA A 122 -24.37 7.96 -7.01
C ALA A 122 -24.30 6.75 -6.08
N ARG A 123 -25.39 6.47 -5.38
CA ARG A 123 -25.61 5.21 -4.66
C ARG A 123 -26.66 4.42 -5.43
N GLU A 124 -26.45 3.11 -5.55
CA GLU A 124 -27.46 2.19 -6.09
C GLU A 124 -28.73 2.17 -5.23
#